data_AF-A0A1S2LEP2-F1
#
_entry.id   AF-A0A1S2LEP2-F1
#
_cell.length_a   1.000
_cell.length_b   1.000
_cell.length_c   1.000
_cell.angle_alpha   90.00
_cell.angle_beta   90.00
_cell.angle_gamma   90.00
#
_symmetry.space_group_name_H-M   'P 1'
#
loop_
_entity.id
_entity.type
_entity.pdbx_description
1 polymer ?
#
loop_
_entity_poly.entity_id
_entity_poly.type
_entity_poly.pdbx_seq_one_letter_code
_entity_poly.pdbx_strand_id
1 'polypeptide(L)'
;MKKLNILAYIVLILVSTILINQLISANKTIELYKQKEVGLFSRAIWDYTGDLSLVAETLLDYSEGYTDEEKDLYDKLLSSHGLRLNRHMNNLDSLRHLSPTYGSVYEMYFYYIDYLLLKDIKNLSEREVHIIGNIINTYGSELYAEIREVDYSMLTSDETEMRRILDIVSKMNNDILKVVNGE
;
A
#
# COMPACT_ATOMS: atom_id res chain seq x y z
N MET A 1 -41.49 -8.94 47.40
CA MET A 1 -41.50 -8.69 45.94
C MET A 1 -41.05 -7.28 45.57
N LYS A 2 -41.71 -6.19 46.00
CA LYS A 2 -41.34 -4.81 45.61
C LYS A 2 -39.86 -4.43 45.88
N LYS A 3 -39.31 -4.76 47.05
CA LYS A 3 -37.90 -4.48 47.40
C LYS A 3 -36.88 -5.25 46.55
N LEU A 4 -37.23 -6.48 46.15
CA LEU A 4 -36.37 -7.32 45.31
C LEU A 4 -36.30 -6.76 43.87
N ASN A 5 -37.45 -6.30 43.35
CA ASN A 5 -37.53 -5.68 42.02
C ASN A 5 -36.75 -4.36 41.97
N ILE A 6 -36.83 -3.53 43.02
CA ILE A 6 -36.05 -2.29 43.13
C ILE A 6 -34.54 -2.60 43.09
N LEU A 7 -34.09 -3.61 43.83
CA LEU A 7 -32.69 -4.02 43.84
C LEU A 7 -32.25 -4.54 42.47
N ALA A 8 -33.10 -5.32 41.80
CA ALA A 8 -32.85 -5.79 40.44
C ALA A 8 -32.73 -4.64 39.43
N TYR A 9 -33.61 -3.63 39.49
CA TYR A 9 -33.50 -2.43 38.63
C TYR A 9 -32.21 -1.65 38.87
N ILE A 10 -31.78 -1.50 40.12
CA ILE A 10 -30.52 -0.81 40.45
C ILE A 10 -29.33 -1.57 39.85
N VAL A 11 -29.28 -2.89 40.00
CA VAL A 11 -28.22 -3.73 39.41
C VAL A 11 -28.23 -3.64 37.88
N LEU A 12 -29.40 -3.66 37.26
CA LEU A 12 -29.54 -3.60 35.80
C LEU A 12 -29.06 -2.26 35.23
N ILE A 13 -29.38 -1.16 35.91
CA ILE A 13 -28.86 0.18 35.58
C ILE A 13 -27.34 0.19 35.72
N LEU A 14 -26.80 -0.33 36.82
CA LEU A 14 -25.36 -0.34 37.08
C LEU A 14 -24.59 -1.12 36.00
N VAL A 15 -25.07 -2.33 35.65
CA VAL A 15 -24.51 -3.15 34.58
C VAL A 15 -24.62 -2.45 33.23
N SER A 16 -25.75 -1.82 32.92
CA SER A 16 -25.93 -1.08 31.67
C SER A 16 -24.97 0.10 31.56
N THR A 17 -24.75 0.86 32.63
CA THR A 17 -23.78 1.96 32.66
C THR A 17 -22.35 1.44 32.46
N ILE A 18 -21.98 0.31 33.08
CA ILE A 18 -20.66 -0.31 32.88
C ILE A 18 -20.48 -0.73 31.42
N LEU A 19 -21.46 -1.39 30.82
CA LEU A 19 -21.41 -1.83 29.42
C LEU A 19 -21.32 -0.65 28.45
N ILE A 20 -22.06 0.43 28.69
CA ILE A 20 -21.98 1.66 27.88
C ILE A 20 -20.57 2.27 27.96
N ASN A 21 -19.99 2.37 29.16
CA ASN A 21 -18.64 2.89 29.33
C ASN A 21 -17.58 2.00 28.65
N GLN A 22 -17.74 0.68 28.73
CA GLN A 22 -16.89 -0.27 28.01
C GLN A 22 -17.01 -0.10 26.50
N LEU A 23 -18.23 0.07 25.98
CA LEU A 23 -18.48 0.32 24.55
C LEU A 23 -17.86 1.64 24.07
N ILE A 24 -18.01 2.73 24.83
CA ILE A 24 -17.39 4.03 24.53
C ILE A 24 -15.86 3.89 24.51
N SER A 25 -15.28 3.21 25.50
CA SER A 25 -13.82 3.00 25.56
C SER A 25 -13.32 2.14 24.40
N ALA A 26 -14.05 1.08 24.04
CA ALA A 26 -13.72 0.23 22.90
C ALA A 26 -13.78 1.02 21.58
N ASN A 27 -14.84 1.79 21.35
CA ASN A 27 -14.99 2.63 20.16
C ASN A 27 -13.87 3.67 20.05
N LYS A 28 -13.50 4.32 21.17
CA LYS A 28 -12.39 5.28 21.18
C LYS A 28 -11.06 4.62 20.82
N THR A 29 -10.85 3.39 21.27
CA THR A 29 -9.65 2.61 20.96
C THR A 29 -9.62 2.21 19.49
N ILE A 30 -10.74 1.73 18.94
CA ILE A 30 -10.89 1.41 17.52
C ILE A 30 -10.59 2.63 16.66
N GLU A 31 -11.14 3.79 17.02
CA GLU A 31 -10.93 5.04 16.29
C GLU A 31 -9.46 5.46 16.26
N LEU A 32 -8.75 5.33 17.39
CA LEU A 32 -7.31 5.59 17.46
C LEU A 32 -6.50 4.63 16.58
N TYR A 33 -6.86 3.35 16.55
CA TYR A 33 -6.19 2.38 15.67
C TYR A 33 -6.42 2.69 14.20
N LYS A 34 -7.66 3.04 13.82
CA LYS A 34 -7.98 3.48 12.46
C LYS A 34 -7.13 4.68 12.06
N GLN A 35 -7.10 5.73 12.87
CA GLN A 35 -6.28 6.93 12.60
C GLN A 35 -4.78 6.63 12.46
N LYS A 36 -4.26 5.64 13.18
CA LYS A 36 -2.87 5.21 13.06
C LYS A 36 -2.63 4.42 11.79
N GLU A 37 -3.52 3.50 11.43
CA GLU A 37 -3.48 2.72 10.19
C GLU A 37 -3.52 3.64 8.96
N VAL A 38 -4.46 4.58 8.97
CA VAL A 38 -4.58 5.72 8.04
C VAL A 38 -3.23 6.40 7.80
N GLY A 39 -2.63 6.94 8.86
CA GLY A 39 -1.44 7.79 8.71
C GLY A 39 -0.23 7.00 8.20
N LEU A 40 -0.17 5.71 8.53
CA LEU A 40 0.91 4.83 8.08
C LEU A 40 0.70 4.39 6.62
N PHE A 41 -0.54 4.08 6.22
CA PHE A 41 -0.89 3.76 4.84
C PHE A 41 -0.62 4.95 3.91
N SER A 42 -1.18 6.13 4.20
CA SER A 42 -1.02 7.32 3.36
C SER A 42 0.45 7.69 3.16
N ARG A 43 1.24 7.60 4.23
CA ARG A 43 2.68 7.85 4.13
C ARG A 43 3.39 6.81 3.28
N ALA A 44 3.10 5.52 3.49
CA ALA A 44 3.74 4.46 2.73
C ALA A 44 3.39 4.53 1.24
N ILE A 45 2.16 4.87 0.89
CA ILE A 45 1.71 5.06 -0.49
C ILE A 45 2.34 6.29 -1.12
N TRP A 46 2.42 7.41 -0.41
CA TRP A 46 3.12 8.60 -0.89
C TRP A 46 4.58 8.30 -1.23
N ASP A 47 5.29 7.66 -0.30
CA ASP A 47 6.69 7.31 -0.50
C ASP A 47 6.86 6.29 -1.64
N TYR A 48 5.97 5.30 -1.73
CA TYR A 48 5.94 4.32 -2.82
C TYR A 48 5.78 4.97 -4.18
N THR A 49 4.84 5.92 -4.33
CA THR A 49 4.64 6.66 -5.58
C THR A 49 5.88 7.45 -5.98
N GLY A 50 6.58 8.07 -5.02
CA GLY A 50 7.86 8.74 -5.30
C GLY A 50 8.95 7.78 -5.78
N ASP A 51 9.01 6.58 -5.20
CA ASP A 51 9.96 5.55 -5.62
C ASP A 51 9.62 4.96 -7.00
N LEU A 52 8.34 4.85 -7.36
CA LEU A 52 7.92 4.41 -8.70
C LEU A 52 8.42 5.34 -9.80
N SER A 53 8.42 6.66 -9.58
CA SER A 53 8.95 7.62 -10.56
C SER A 53 10.44 7.36 -10.84
N LEU A 54 11.23 7.09 -9.80
CA LEU A 54 12.66 6.80 -9.96
C LEU A 54 12.91 5.47 -10.69
N VAL A 55 12.08 4.47 -10.41
CA VAL A 55 12.11 3.20 -11.16
C VAL A 55 11.77 3.44 -12.62
N ALA A 56 10.68 4.16 -12.92
CA ALA A 56 10.27 4.44 -14.28
C ALA A 56 11.36 5.17 -15.07
N GLU A 57 11.94 6.24 -14.50
CA GLU A 57 13.05 6.97 -15.11
C GLU A 57 14.24 6.04 -15.40
N THR A 58 14.63 5.22 -14.42
CA THR A 58 15.73 4.26 -14.59
C THR A 58 15.43 3.26 -15.70
N LEU A 59 14.23 2.67 -15.74
CA LEU A 59 13.86 1.71 -16.78
C LEU A 59 13.85 2.34 -18.17
N LEU A 60 13.37 3.59 -18.30
CA LEU A 60 13.33 4.31 -19.56
C LEU A 60 14.71 4.73 -20.07
N ASP A 61 15.69 4.88 -19.18
CA ASP A 61 17.07 5.20 -19.55
C ASP A 61 17.85 3.97 -20.07
N TYR A 62 17.37 2.75 -19.83
CA TYR A 62 18.07 1.52 -20.20
C TYR A 62 18.45 1.49 -21.69
N SER A 63 19.68 1.05 -21.98
CA SER A 63 20.13 0.81 -23.35
C SER A 63 20.93 -0.48 -23.48
N GLU A 64 20.61 -1.29 -24.49
CA GLU A 64 21.41 -2.46 -24.88
C GLU A 64 22.85 -2.08 -25.28
N GLY A 65 23.03 -0.83 -25.74
CA GLY A 65 24.31 -0.25 -26.15
C GLY A 65 25.24 0.15 -25.01
N TYR A 66 24.82 0.02 -23.75
CA TYR A 66 25.68 0.28 -22.59
C TYR A 66 26.95 -0.60 -22.59
N THR A 67 28.05 0.02 -22.17
CA THR A 67 29.30 -0.65 -21.79
C THR A 67 29.07 -1.56 -20.57
N ASP A 68 30.02 -2.45 -20.30
CA ASP A 68 29.93 -3.36 -19.13
C ASP A 68 29.88 -2.57 -17.82
N GLU A 69 30.63 -1.46 -17.71
CA GLU A 69 30.61 -0.58 -16.55
C GLU A 69 29.26 0.15 -16.40
N GLU A 70 28.67 0.64 -17.49
CA GLU A 70 27.35 1.28 -17.46
C GLU A 70 26.25 0.29 -17.08
N LYS A 71 26.32 -0.95 -17.56
CA LYS A 71 25.39 -2.03 -17.16
C LYS A 71 25.50 -2.36 -15.68
N ASP A 72 26.70 -2.43 -15.12
CA ASP A 72 26.90 -2.66 -13.68
C ASP A 72 26.34 -1.50 -12.83
N LEU A 73 26.54 -0.25 -13.26
CA LEU A 73 25.96 0.92 -12.59
C LEU A 73 24.43 0.92 -12.68
N TYR A 74 23.86 0.60 -13.84
CA TYR A 74 22.44 0.46 -14.06
C TYR A 74 21.82 -0.60 -13.14
N ASP A 75 22.41 -1.80 -13.11
CA ASP A 75 21.95 -2.91 -12.27
C ASP A 75 21.96 -2.55 -10.77
N LYS A 76 22.99 -1.83 -10.32
CA LYS A 76 23.09 -1.33 -8.94
C LYS A 76 22.01 -0.30 -8.63
N LEU A 77 21.74 0.62 -9.56
CA LEU A 77 20.72 1.64 -9.40
C LEU A 77 19.33 0.99 -9.31
N LEU A 78 19.02 0.07 -10.22
CA LEU A 78 17.74 -0.64 -10.23
C LEU A 78 17.54 -1.48 -8.95
N SER A 79 18.59 -2.17 -8.50
CA SER A 79 18.58 -2.93 -7.24
C SER A 79 18.33 -2.03 -6.03
N SER A 80 18.93 -0.83 -6.01
CA SER A 80 18.71 0.16 -4.96
C SER A 80 17.25 0.63 -4.92
N HIS A 81 16.64 0.85 -6.09
CA HIS A 81 15.23 1.21 -6.17
C HIS A 81 14.31 0.07 -5.70
N GLY A 82 14.57 -1.17 -6.11
CA GLY A 82 13.84 -2.35 -5.61
C GLY A 82 13.86 -2.46 -4.09
N LEU A 83 15.03 -2.29 -3.46
CA LEU A 83 15.17 -2.29 -2.00
C LEU A 83 14.34 -1.20 -1.31
N ARG A 84 14.24 -0.01 -1.91
CA ARG A 84 13.40 1.07 -1.36
C ARG A 84 11.92 0.70 -1.42
N LEU A 85 11.44 0.22 -2.57
CA LEU A 85 10.06 -0.24 -2.73
C LEU A 85 9.72 -1.36 -1.73
N ASN A 86 10.62 -2.32 -1.53
CA ASN A 86 10.45 -3.41 -0.56
C ASN A 86 10.32 -2.88 0.88
N ARG A 87 11.06 -1.84 1.26
CA ARG A 87 10.90 -1.21 2.58
C ARG A 87 9.50 -0.62 2.78
N HIS A 88 8.91 0.00 1.76
CA HIS A 88 7.55 0.52 1.84
C HIS A 88 6.52 -0.61 2.00
N MET A 89 6.73 -1.72 1.30
CA MET A 89 5.94 -2.95 1.48
C MET A 89 6.03 -3.50 2.91
N ASN A 90 7.23 -3.66 3.48
CA ASN A 90 7.38 -4.19 4.84
C ASN A 90 6.72 -3.29 5.90
N ASN A 91 6.76 -1.97 5.69
CA ASN A 91 6.05 -1.03 6.55
C ASN A 91 4.54 -1.24 6.48
N LEU A 92 3.98 -1.45 5.30
CA LEU A 92 2.55 -1.76 5.11
C LEU A 92 2.17 -3.13 5.70
N ASP A 93 3.00 -4.15 5.51
CA ASP A 93 2.78 -5.50 6.09
C ASP A 93 2.73 -5.45 7.62
N SER A 94 3.54 -4.59 8.25
CA SER A 94 3.49 -4.39 9.70
C SER A 94 2.15 -3.84 10.21
N LEU A 95 1.39 -3.12 9.36
CA LEU A 95 0.06 -2.60 9.69
C LEU A 95 -1.00 -3.69 9.72
N ARG A 96 -0.86 -4.72 8.87
CA ARG A 96 -1.74 -5.91 8.85
C ARG A 96 -1.89 -6.53 10.24
N HIS A 97 -0.81 -6.54 11.00
CA HIS A 97 -0.76 -7.14 12.33
C HIS A 97 -1.38 -6.29 13.44
N LEU A 98 -1.68 -5.00 13.17
CA LEU A 98 -2.28 -4.08 14.15
C LEU A 98 -3.81 -4.02 14.05
N SER A 99 -4.41 -4.35 12.90
CA SER A 99 -5.85 -4.35 12.67
C SER A 99 -6.25 -5.46 11.67
N PRO A 100 -6.66 -6.65 12.14
CA PRO A 100 -6.97 -7.77 11.25
C PRO A 100 -8.22 -7.55 10.39
N THR A 101 -9.02 -6.53 10.69
CA THR A 101 -10.25 -6.19 9.95
C THR A 101 -9.99 -5.89 8.47
N TYR A 102 -8.79 -5.39 8.12
CA TYR A 102 -8.39 -5.04 6.76
C TYR A 102 -7.24 -5.89 6.23
N GLY A 103 -6.92 -7.00 6.90
CA GLY A 103 -5.70 -7.76 6.66
C GLY A 103 -5.53 -8.28 5.22
N SER A 104 -6.62 -8.41 4.47
CA SER A 104 -6.63 -8.89 3.07
C SER A 104 -6.39 -7.80 2.01
N VAL A 105 -6.40 -6.52 2.38
CA VAL A 105 -6.27 -5.41 1.42
C VAL A 105 -4.80 -5.17 1.02
N TYR A 106 -3.86 -5.47 1.93
CA TYR A 106 -2.44 -5.18 1.76
C TYR A 106 -1.62 -6.30 1.06
N GLU A 107 -2.12 -7.54 1.05
CA GLU A 107 -1.27 -8.74 0.92
C GLU A 107 -0.75 -9.10 -0.48
N MET A 108 -1.29 -8.57 -1.59
CA MET A 108 -0.91 -9.07 -2.93
C MET A 108 -0.33 -8.04 -3.90
N TYR A 109 -0.45 -6.73 -3.63
CA TYR A 109 -0.21 -5.73 -4.68
C TYR A 109 1.20 -5.11 -4.69
N PHE A 110 1.94 -5.12 -3.58
CA PHE A 110 3.29 -4.51 -3.55
C PHE A 110 4.44 -5.51 -3.79
N TYR A 111 4.20 -6.81 -3.58
CA TYR A 111 5.22 -7.85 -3.72
C TYR A 111 5.71 -8.04 -5.16
N TYR A 112 4.88 -7.64 -6.13
CA TYR A 112 5.10 -7.93 -7.54
C TYR A 112 6.24 -7.10 -8.15
N ILE A 113 6.29 -5.78 -7.90
CA ILE A 113 7.30 -4.92 -8.52
C ILE A 113 8.71 -5.27 -8.05
N ASP A 114 8.92 -5.53 -6.76
CA ASP A 114 10.25 -5.91 -6.25
C ASP A 114 10.77 -7.21 -6.90
N TYR A 115 9.89 -8.22 -7.02
CA TYR A 115 10.24 -9.48 -7.68
C TYR A 115 10.59 -9.26 -9.16
N LEU A 116 9.84 -8.40 -9.84
CA LEU A 116 10.00 -8.10 -11.25
C LEU A 116 11.29 -7.34 -11.55
N LEU A 117 11.62 -6.33 -10.72
CA LEU A 117 12.84 -5.52 -10.85
C LEU A 117 14.12 -6.33 -10.61
N LEU A 118 14.07 -7.34 -9.73
CA LEU A 118 15.27 -8.08 -9.33
C LEU A 118 15.55 -9.32 -10.18
N LYS A 119 14.54 -9.89 -10.86
CA LYS A 119 14.69 -11.19 -11.54
C LYS A 119 14.32 -11.18 -13.01
N ASP A 120 13.20 -10.58 -13.37
CA ASP A 120 12.62 -10.80 -14.70
C ASP A 120 13.12 -9.78 -15.73
N ILE A 121 13.39 -8.54 -15.32
CA ILE A 121 13.85 -7.46 -16.21
C ILE A 121 15.16 -7.79 -16.94
N LYS A 122 16.07 -8.56 -16.32
CA LYS A 122 17.37 -8.91 -16.92
C LYS A 122 17.27 -9.76 -18.19
N ASN A 123 16.12 -10.40 -18.42
CA ASN A 123 15.89 -11.25 -19.58
C ASN A 123 15.06 -10.57 -20.67
N LEU A 124 14.70 -9.30 -20.49
CA LEU A 124 13.87 -8.55 -21.42
C LEU A 124 14.72 -7.73 -22.40
N SER A 125 14.19 -7.50 -23.59
CA SER A 125 14.75 -6.57 -24.57
C SER A 125 14.62 -5.12 -24.13
N GLU A 126 15.45 -4.23 -24.66
CA GLU A 126 15.36 -2.78 -24.38
C GLU A 126 13.94 -2.24 -24.57
N ARG A 127 13.28 -2.66 -25.65
CA ARG A 127 11.90 -2.28 -25.95
C ARG A 127 10.94 -2.68 -24.83
N GLU A 128 11.02 -3.90 -24.32
CA GLU A 128 10.14 -4.40 -23.26
C GLU A 128 10.40 -3.67 -21.94
N VAL A 129 11.67 -3.42 -21.62
CA VAL A 129 12.07 -2.62 -20.45
C VAL A 129 11.48 -1.21 -20.52
N HIS A 130 11.55 -0.54 -21.68
CA HIS A 130 10.94 0.78 -21.88
C HIS A 130 9.41 0.74 -21.80
N ILE A 131 8.76 -0.32 -22.30
CA ILE A 131 7.31 -0.47 -22.15
C ILE A 131 6.94 -0.56 -20.66
N ILE A 132 7.65 -1.38 -19.88
CA ILE A 132 7.44 -1.47 -18.42
C ILE A 132 7.67 -0.12 -17.75
N GLY A 133 8.75 0.60 -18.11
CA GLY A 133 9.02 1.95 -17.62
C GLY A 133 7.87 2.93 -17.88
N ASN A 134 7.29 2.88 -19.09
CA ASN A 134 6.13 3.71 -19.45
C ASN A 134 4.86 3.32 -18.67
N ILE A 135 4.62 2.02 -18.45
CA ILE A 135 3.50 1.54 -17.63
C ILE A 135 3.63 2.08 -16.20
N ILE A 136 4.81 1.92 -15.57
CA ILE A 136 5.07 2.42 -14.21
C ILE A 136 4.91 3.94 -14.15
N ASN A 137 5.41 4.68 -15.14
CA ASN A 137 5.28 6.14 -15.17
C ASN A 137 3.81 6.59 -15.25
N THR A 138 3.01 5.90 -16.07
CA THR A 138 1.59 6.19 -16.28
C THR A 138 0.80 5.98 -14.99
N TYR A 139 0.89 4.77 -14.42
CA TYR A 139 0.18 4.44 -13.18
C TYR A 139 0.75 5.17 -11.97
N GLY A 140 2.05 5.47 -11.92
CA GLY A 140 2.66 6.31 -10.90
C GLY A 140 2.09 7.73 -10.91
N SER A 141 1.85 8.29 -12.09
CA SER A 141 1.21 9.60 -12.24
C SER A 141 -0.26 9.58 -11.84
N GLU A 142 -1.00 8.51 -12.19
CA GLU A 142 -2.39 8.29 -11.75
C GLU A 142 -2.47 8.21 -10.22
N LEU A 143 -1.61 7.39 -9.59
CA LEU A 143 -1.49 7.30 -8.13
C LEU A 143 -1.20 8.66 -7.50
N TYR A 144 -0.24 9.41 -8.06
CA TYR A 144 0.12 10.71 -7.52
C TYR A 144 -1.04 11.70 -7.55
N ALA A 145 -1.82 11.74 -8.64
CA ALA A 145 -3.02 12.57 -8.73
C ALA A 145 -4.03 12.18 -7.65
N GLU A 146 -4.27 10.88 -7.51
CA GLU A 146 -5.21 10.30 -6.55
C GLU A 146 -4.83 10.62 -5.10
N ILE A 147 -3.55 10.53 -4.76
CA ILE A 147 -3.07 10.83 -3.40
C ILE A 147 -3.08 12.33 -3.12
N ARG A 148 -2.81 13.17 -4.14
CA ARG A 148 -2.75 14.62 -4.00
C ARG A 148 -4.11 15.27 -3.83
N GLU A 149 -5.14 14.76 -4.52
CA GLU A 149 -6.50 15.30 -4.46
C GLU A 149 -7.21 14.98 -3.16
N VAL A 150 -6.78 13.92 -2.48
CA VAL A 150 -7.44 13.50 -1.26
C VAL A 150 -6.81 14.20 -0.05
N ASP A 151 -7.66 14.93 0.69
CA ASP A 151 -7.30 15.43 2.01
C ASP A 151 -6.75 14.26 2.86
N TYR A 152 -5.59 14.43 3.48
CA TYR A 152 -4.97 13.40 4.33
C TYR A 152 -5.93 12.88 5.43
N SER A 153 -6.96 13.66 5.78
CA SER A 153 -8.03 13.28 6.70
C SER A 153 -9.17 12.44 6.07
N MET A 154 -9.31 12.43 4.74
CA MET A 154 -10.37 11.73 3.99
C MET A 154 -9.93 10.40 3.34
N LEU A 155 -8.64 10.25 3.00
CA LEU A 155 -8.05 9.14 2.21
C LEU A 155 -8.25 7.72 2.76
N THR A 156 -8.75 7.61 3.99
CA THR A 156 -8.49 6.46 4.86
C THR A 156 -9.52 6.30 5.99
N SER A 157 -10.58 7.11 6.03
CA SER A 157 -11.79 6.77 6.81
C SER A 157 -12.78 5.92 6.02
N ASP A 158 -12.59 5.85 4.69
CA ASP A 158 -13.38 5.07 3.76
C ASP A 158 -12.52 3.99 3.10
N GLU A 159 -12.85 2.73 3.39
CA GLU A 159 -12.22 1.54 2.80
C GLU A 159 -12.27 1.57 1.26
N THR A 160 -13.24 2.28 0.68
CA THR A 160 -13.41 2.46 -0.75
C THR A 160 -12.21 3.18 -1.38
N GLU A 161 -11.68 4.22 -0.73
CA GLU A 161 -10.53 4.98 -1.26
C GLU A 161 -9.24 4.18 -1.19
N MET A 162 -9.02 3.44 -0.10
CA MET A 162 -7.88 2.53 0.02
C MET A 162 -7.93 1.44 -1.06
N ARG A 163 -9.11 0.85 -1.29
CA ARG A 163 -9.33 -0.12 -2.37
C ARG A 163 -9.08 0.49 -3.74
N ARG A 164 -9.54 1.72 -3.99
CA ARG A 164 -9.32 2.42 -5.27
C ARG A 164 -7.84 2.58 -5.58
N ILE A 165 -7.04 3.01 -4.60
CA ILE A 165 -5.58 3.14 -4.76
C ILE A 165 -4.93 1.78 -5.07
N LEU A 166 -5.36 0.73 -4.39
CA LEU A 166 -4.81 -0.62 -4.59
C LEU A 166 -5.23 -1.23 -5.92
N ASP A 167 -6.42 -0.90 -6.42
CA ASP A 167 -6.84 -1.28 -7.77
C ASP A 167 -5.94 -0.66 -8.84
N ILE A 168 -5.44 0.56 -8.63
CA ILE A 168 -4.46 1.18 -9.55
C ILE A 168 -3.15 0.40 -9.53
N VAL A 169 -2.63 0.06 -8.34
CA VAL A 169 -1.41 -0.77 -8.21
C VAL A 169 -1.62 -2.15 -8.83
N SER A 170 -2.80 -2.76 -8.65
CA SER A 170 -3.18 -4.04 -9.25
C SER A 170 -3.15 -4.01 -10.77
N LYS A 171 -3.77 -3.00 -11.38
CA LYS A 171 -3.78 -2.81 -12.84
C LYS A 171 -2.38 -2.63 -13.39
N MET A 172 -1.56 -1.81 -12.73
CA MET A 172 -0.15 -1.63 -13.08
C MET A 172 0.58 -2.97 -13.11
N ASN A 173 0.47 -3.78 -12.05
CA ASN A 173 1.11 -5.09 -11.99
C ASN A 173 0.65 -6.02 -13.10
N ASN A 174 -0.66 -6.06 -13.37
CA ASN A 174 -1.23 -6.91 -14.42
C ASN A 174 -0.74 -6.50 -15.81
N ASP A 175 -0.63 -5.20 -16.09
CA ASP A 175 -0.12 -4.73 -17.38
C ASP A 175 1.37 -5.01 -17.55
N ILE A 176 2.16 -4.89 -16.49
CA ILE A 176 3.57 -5.31 -16.49
C ILE A 176 3.68 -6.83 -16.72
N LEU A 177 2.83 -7.63 -16.07
CA LEU A 177 2.83 -9.09 -16.22
C LEU A 177 2.57 -9.55 -17.66
N LYS A 178 1.67 -8.86 -18.38
CA LYS A 178 1.43 -9.14 -19.80
C LYS A 178 2.71 -8.97 -20.62
N VAL A 179 3.47 -7.89 -20.37
CA VAL A 179 4.75 -7.65 -21.05
C VAL A 179 5.75 -8.76 -20.74
N VAL A 180 5.90 -9.13 -19.46
CA VAL A 180 6.83 -10.20 -19.05
C VAL A 180 6.46 -11.57 -19.64
N ASN A 181 5.15 -11.85 -19.77
CA ASN A 181 4.67 -13.11 -20.34
C ASN A 181 4.60 -13.11 -21.88
N GLY A 182 4.81 -11.96 -22.54
CA GLY A 182 4.69 -11.81 -24.00
C GLY A 182 3.24 -11.84 -24.51
N GLU A 183 2.29 -11.38 -23.71
CA GLU A 183 0.84 -11.29 -24.02
C GLU A 183 0.41 -9.96 -24.65
#